data_AF-A0AAU5CXG2-F1
#
_entry.id   AF-A0AAU5CXG2-F1
#
_cell.length_a   1.000
_cell.length_b   1.000
_cell.length_c   1.000
_cell.angle_alpha   90.00
_cell.angle_beta   90.00
_cell.angle_gamma   90.00
#
_symmetry.space_group_name_H-M   'P 1'
#
loop_
_entity.id
_entity.type
_entity.pdbx_description
1 polymer ?
#
loop_
_entity_poly.entity_id
_entity_poly.type
_entity_poly.pdbx_seq_one_letter_code
_entity_poly.pdbx_strand_id
1 'polypeptide(L)'
;MAGTPCLADDAERILACAAALACTTVAEFARALVAASASGGAPLPTRLDRCLRQSVAAGRSSAARPAPPASDLLLPALAETEHALGRFFDARIRLRSAPADEEARRALEDAVYTLCVLMSQPRPDVAVADALQYISVG
;
A
#
# COMPACT_ATOMS: atom_id res chain seq x y z
N MET A 1 19.41 -20.34 -12.01
CA MET A 1 18.09 -19.69 -11.91
C MET A 1 18.09 -18.92 -10.60
N ALA A 2 18.37 -17.62 -10.66
CA ALA A 2 18.51 -16.77 -9.49
C ALA A 2 17.15 -16.62 -8.79
N GLY A 3 16.95 -17.36 -7.70
CA GLY A 3 15.82 -17.20 -6.82
C GLY A 3 16.00 -15.90 -6.06
N THR A 4 15.25 -14.86 -6.43
CA THR A 4 14.95 -13.78 -5.50
C THR A 4 14.48 -14.42 -4.19
N PRO A 5 15.08 -14.12 -3.03
CA PRO A 5 14.62 -14.69 -1.77
C PRO A 5 13.27 -14.05 -1.47
N CYS A 6 12.18 -14.71 -1.88
CA CYS A 6 10.99 -14.69 -1.06
C CYS A 6 11.46 -15.26 0.27
N LEU A 7 11.46 -14.47 1.34
CA LEU A 7 11.78 -15.00 2.67
C LEU A 7 10.82 -16.18 2.92
N ALA A 8 11.27 -17.24 3.59
CA ALA A 8 10.43 -18.41 3.85
C ALA A 8 9.08 -18.00 4.49
N ASP A 9 9.12 -16.94 5.31
CA ASP A 9 7.96 -16.29 5.92
C ASP A 9 6.96 -15.70 4.91
N ASP A 10 7.44 -15.13 3.80
CA ASP A 10 6.58 -14.59 2.74
C ASP A 10 5.89 -15.72 1.97
N ALA A 11 6.62 -16.80 1.69
CA ALA A 11 6.05 -17.97 1.05
C ALA A 11 4.99 -18.63 1.93
N GLU A 12 5.24 -18.73 3.23
CA GLU A 12 4.28 -19.25 4.20
C GLU A 12 3.03 -18.36 4.31
N ARG A 13 3.20 -17.04 4.39
CA ARG A 13 2.08 -16.09 4.38
C ARG A 13 1.22 -16.19 3.11
N ILE A 14 1.85 -16.28 1.94
CA ILE A 14 1.13 -16.42 0.67
C ILE A 14 0.33 -17.72 0.63
N LEU A 15 0.89 -18.83 1.14
CA LEU A 15 0.20 -20.11 1.24
C LEU A 15 -0.95 -20.07 2.25
N ALA A 16 -0.77 -19.42 3.39
CA ALA A 16 -1.81 -19.24 4.39
C ALA A 16 -3.00 -18.44 3.84
N CYS A 17 -2.74 -17.33 3.14
CA CYS A 17 -3.78 -16.55 2.47
C CYS A 17 -4.51 -17.35 1.39
N ALA A 18 -3.79 -18.13 0.58
CA ALA A 18 -4.39 -18.95 -0.47
C ALA A 18 -5.31 -20.05 0.11
N ALA A 19 -4.90 -20.68 1.21
CA ALA A 19 -5.71 -21.67 1.92
C ALA A 19 -6.97 -21.04 2.52
N ALA A 20 -6.86 -19.85 3.13
CA ALA A 20 -8.00 -19.11 3.65
C ALA A 20 -9.02 -18.76 2.56
N LEU A 21 -8.57 -18.29 1.39
CA LEU A 21 -9.44 -18.00 0.24
C LEU A 21 -10.11 -19.26 -0.35
N ALA A 22 -9.45 -20.42 -0.23
CA ALA A 22 -10.00 -21.70 -0.63
C ALA A 22 -10.94 -22.32 0.42
N CYS A 23 -11.05 -21.73 1.60
CA CYS A 23 -11.72 -22.29 2.78
C CYS A 23 -11.16 -23.67 3.18
N THR A 24 -9.83 -23.85 3.08
CA THR A 24 -9.14 -25.10 3.46
C THR A 24 -8.06 -24.81 4.49
N THR A 25 -7.51 -25.86 5.10
CA THR A 25 -6.30 -25.71 5.93
C THR A 25 -5.05 -25.53 5.05
N VAL A 26 -4.01 -24.88 5.60
CA VAL A 26 -2.72 -24.71 4.91
C VAL A 26 -2.10 -26.07 4.58
N ALA A 27 -2.23 -27.04 5.47
CA ALA A 27 -1.70 -28.39 5.29
C ALA A 27 -2.42 -29.17 4.17
N GLU A 28 -3.74 -29.01 4.00
CA GLU A 28 -4.48 -29.60 2.88
C GLU A 28 -4.13 -28.94 1.55
N PHE A 29 -4.02 -27.61 1.54
CA PHE A 29 -3.66 -26.83 0.37
C PHE A 29 -2.24 -27.18 -0.12
N ALA A 30 -1.28 -27.25 0.80
CA ALA A 30 0.10 -27.63 0.50
C ALA A 30 0.20 -29.07 -0.02
N ARG A 31 -0.55 -30.02 0.57
CA ARG A 31 -0.61 -31.41 0.07
C ARG A 31 -1.16 -31.48 -1.35
N ALA A 32 -2.18 -30.71 -1.69
CA ALA A 32 -2.72 -30.65 -3.05
C ALA A 32 -1.69 -30.09 -4.05
N LEU A 33 -0.91 -29.08 -3.66
CA LEU A 33 0.20 -28.54 -4.47
C LEU A 33 1.32 -29.55 -4.69
N VAL A 34 1.73 -30.26 -3.64
CA VAL A 34 2.77 -31.30 -3.71
C VAL A 34 2.30 -32.47 -4.58
N ALA A 35 1.05 -32.90 -4.45
CA ALA A 35 0.47 -33.96 -5.28
C ALA A 35 0.39 -33.55 -6.77
N ALA A 36 0.01 -32.30 -7.06
CA ALA A 36 -0.02 -31.75 -8.43
C ALA A 36 1.40 -31.62 -9.03
N SER A 37 2.39 -31.31 -8.20
CA SER A 37 3.80 -31.20 -8.62
C SER A 37 4.43 -32.58 -8.87
N ALA A 38 4.13 -33.57 -8.02
CA ALA A 38 4.63 -34.94 -8.14
C ALA A 38 4.06 -35.70 -9.34
N SER A 39 2.89 -35.29 -9.84
CA SER A 39 2.24 -35.87 -11.03
C SER A 39 2.73 -35.27 -12.36
N GLY A 40 3.86 -34.54 -12.35
CA GLY A 40 4.50 -34.05 -13.56
C GLY A 40 3.81 -32.83 -14.18
N GLY A 41 3.12 -32.03 -13.38
CA GLY A 41 2.42 -30.83 -13.86
C GLY A 41 0.93 -31.04 -14.12
N ALA A 42 0.29 -31.97 -13.41
CA ALA A 42 -1.16 -32.06 -13.45
C ALA A 42 -1.76 -30.71 -12.99
N PRO A 43 -2.74 -30.16 -13.72
CA PRO A 43 -3.32 -28.88 -13.36
C PRO A 43 -3.98 -28.98 -11.98
N LEU A 44 -3.63 -28.04 -11.11
CA LEU A 44 -4.36 -27.85 -9.86
C LEU A 44 -5.86 -27.68 -10.17
N PRO A 45 -6.75 -28.14 -9.27
CA PRO A 45 -8.16 -27.78 -9.34
C PRO A 45 -8.30 -26.27 -9.55
N THR A 46 -9.07 -25.85 -10.55
CA THR A 46 -9.15 -24.47 -11.05
C THR A 46 -9.38 -23.43 -9.95
N ARG A 47 -10.08 -23.82 -8.88
CA ARG A 47 -10.32 -22.98 -7.71
C ARG A 47 -9.03 -22.73 -6.90
N LEU A 48 -8.22 -23.75 -6.66
CA LEU A 48 -6.97 -23.64 -5.89
C LEU A 48 -5.91 -22.83 -6.66
N ASP A 49 -5.79 -23.06 -7.97
CA ASP A 49 -4.91 -22.27 -8.85
C ASP A 49 -5.29 -20.78 -8.82
N ARG A 50 -6.60 -20.46 -8.91
CA ARG A 50 -7.10 -19.08 -8.82
C ARG A 50 -6.77 -18.43 -7.48
N CYS A 51 -7.04 -19.10 -6.36
CA CYS A 51 -6.76 -18.58 -5.02
C CYS A 51 -5.25 -18.34 -4.81
N LEU A 52 -4.40 -19.24 -5.32
CA LEU A 52 -2.95 -19.09 -5.24
C LEU A 52 -2.47 -17.89 -6.08
N ARG A 53 -2.93 -17.75 -7.33
CA ARG A 53 -2.56 -16.61 -8.18
C ARG A 53 -3.01 -15.28 -7.58
N GLN A 54 -4.20 -15.22 -7.00
CA GLN A 54 -4.71 -14.03 -6.30
C GLN A 54 -3.84 -13.68 -5.10
N SER A 55 -3.45 -14.67 -4.30
CA SER A 55 -2.61 -14.46 -3.11
C SER A 55 -1.19 -14.04 -3.47
N VAL A 56 -0.62 -14.61 -4.53
CA VAL A 56 0.70 -14.20 -5.06
C VAL A 56 0.65 -12.79 -5.63
N ALA A 57 -0.40 -12.42 -6.36
CA ALA A 57 -0.56 -11.06 -6.88
C ALA A 57 -0.66 -10.04 -5.74
N ALA A 58 -1.45 -10.33 -4.72
CA ALA A 58 -1.55 -9.50 -3.52
C ALA A 58 -0.20 -9.42 -2.76
N GLY A 59 0.49 -10.55 -2.62
CA GLY A 59 1.81 -10.62 -2.00
C GLY A 59 2.85 -9.78 -2.74
N ARG A 60 2.86 -9.79 -4.09
CA ARG A 60 3.77 -8.96 -4.88
C ARG A 60 3.45 -7.47 -4.78
N SER A 61 2.18 -7.10 -4.73
CA SER A 61 1.77 -5.71 -4.50
C SER A 61 2.21 -5.20 -3.12
N SER A 62 2.27 -6.09 -2.12
CA SER A 62 2.76 -5.78 -0.77
C SER A 62 4.30 -5.85 -0.66
N ALA A 63 4.96 -6.76 -1.37
CA ALA A 63 6.40 -7.01 -1.31
C ALA A 63 7.25 -6.05 -2.16
N ALA A 64 6.61 -5.20 -2.97
CA ALA A 64 7.29 -4.11 -3.69
C ALA A 64 7.86 -3.01 -2.77
N ARG A 65 7.70 -3.13 -1.44
CA ARG A 65 8.28 -2.19 -0.48
C ARG A 65 8.96 -2.96 0.67
N PRO A 66 10.29 -2.89 0.81
CA PRO A 66 10.92 -3.27 2.06
C PRO A 66 10.39 -2.31 3.13
N ALA A 67 9.69 -2.84 4.14
CA ALA A 67 9.34 -2.08 5.32
C ALA A 67 10.60 -1.92 6.20
N PRO A 68 11.04 -0.70 6.54
CA PRO A 68 12.13 -0.52 7.49
C PRO A 68 11.71 -0.96 8.90
N PRO A 69 12.67 -1.33 9.77
CA PRO A 69 12.38 -1.70 11.15
C PRO A 69 11.74 -0.53 11.90
N ALA A 70 10.63 -0.80 12.57
CA ALA A 70 9.94 0.16 13.41
C ALA A 70 10.70 0.32 14.74
N SER A 71 11.37 1.46 14.88
CA SER A 71 11.51 2.30 16.09
C SER A 71 12.53 3.40 15.74
N ASP A 72 12.14 4.68 15.87
CA ASP A 72 12.85 5.93 15.48
C ASP A 72 12.66 6.49 14.05
N LEU A 73 11.83 5.88 13.19
CA LEU A 73 11.69 6.25 11.76
C LEU A 73 10.32 6.82 11.32
N LEU A 74 9.44 7.24 12.23
CA LEU A 74 8.16 7.89 11.87
C LEU A 74 8.27 9.40 11.60
N LEU A 75 9.47 9.93 11.36
CA LEU A 75 9.70 11.38 11.26
C LEU A 75 9.71 12.03 9.86
N PRO A 76 9.65 11.31 8.71
CA PRO A 76 9.39 11.96 7.42
C PRO A 76 7.90 12.23 7.22
N ALA A 77 7.02 11.24 7.44
CA ALA A 77 5.60 11.35 7.08
C ALA A 77 4.87 12.45 7.87
N LEU A 78 5.17 12.63 9.16
CA LEU A 78 4.57 13.70 9.97
C LEU A 78 5.07 15.08 9.52
N ALA A 79 6.39 15.27 9.44
CA ALA A 79 6.98 16.53 9.01
C ALA A 79 6.60 16.91 7.57
N GLU A 80 6.50 15.93 6.67
CA GLU A 80 6.02 16.11 5.29
C GLU A 80 4.53 16.51 5.27
N THR A 81 3.71 15.93 6.15
CA THR A 81 2.29 16.28 6.28
C THR A 81 2.12 17.70 6.82
N GLU A 82 2.86 18.08 7.86
CA GLU A 82 2.87 19.43 8.41
C GLU A 82 3.32 20.46 7.35
N HIS A 83 4.40 20.15 6.63
CA HIS A 83 4.91 21.02 5.58
C HIS A 83 3.92 21.19 4.42
N ALA A 84 3.27 20.11 3.99
CA ALA A 84 2.25 20.15 2.94
C ALA A 84 1.01 20.94 3.39
N LEU A 85 0.57 20.80 4.64
CA LEU A 85 -0.50 21.60 5.22
C LEU A 85 -0.13 23.09 5.31
N GLY A 86 1.11 23.40 5.71
CA GLY A 86 1.63 24.78 5.71
C GLY A 86 1.55 25.41 4.33
N ARG A 87 2.09 24.75 3.30
CA ARG A 87 2.00 25.24 1.91
C ARG A 87 0.56 25.39 1.43
N PHE A 88 -0.33 24.47 1.81
CA PHE A 88 -1.76 24.56 1.49
C PHE A 88 -2.39 25.83 2.07
N PHE A 89 -2.19 26.11 3.36
CA PHE A 89 -2.76 27.30 3.99
C PHE A 89 -2.16 28.60 3.45
N ASP A 90 -0.84 28.65 3.25
CA ASP A 90 -0.16 29.81 2.69
C ASP A 90 -0.66 30.14 1.28
N ALA A 91 -0.79 29.12 0.42
CA ALA A 91 -1.33 29.28 -0.92
C ALA A 91 -2.79 29.75 -0.91
N ARG A 92 -3.63 29.22 0.01
CA ARG A 92 -5.02 29.68 0.17
C ARG A 92 -5.10 31.14 0.63
N ILE A 93 -4.22 31.56 1.53
CA ILE A 93 -4.16 32.95 2.00
C ILE A 93 -3.79 33.88 0.83
N ARG A 94 -2.75 33.52 0.06
CA ARG A 94 -2.33 34.27 -1.13
C ARG A 94 -3.45 34.40 -2.15
N LEU A 95 -4.11 33.30 -2.52
CA LEU A 95 -5.21 33.30 -3.47
C LEU A 95 -6.42 34.12 -3.02
N ARG A 96 -6.69 34.17 -1.72
CA ARG A 96 -7.76 35.02 -1.18
C ARG A 96 -7.45 36.51 -1.36
N SER A 97 -6.18 36.91 -1.25
CA SER A 97 -5.75 38.29 -1.48
C SER A 97 -5.52 38.63 -2.97
N ALA A 98 -5.11 37.65 -3.76
CA ALA A 98 -4.77 37.80 -5.17
C ALA A 98 -5.27 36.57 -5.95
N PRO A 99 -6.53 36.56 -6.41
CA PRO A 99 -7.14 35.39 -7.05
C PRO A 99 -6.53 35.05 -8.42
N ALA A 100 -5.85 36.01 -9.04
CA ALA A 100 -5.13 35.83 -10.31
C ALA A 100 -3.68 35.36 -10.13
N ASP A 101 -3.24 35.10 -8.89
CA ASP A 101 -1.90 34.60 -8.60
C ASP A 101 -1.77 33.14 -9.04
N GLU A 102 -1.20 32.95 -10.23
CA GLU A 102 -1.01 31.63 -10.85
C GLU A 102 -0.01 30.76 -10.09
N GLU A 103 0.99 31.37 -9.46
CA GLU A 103 1.98 30.64 -8.67
C GLU A 103 1.32 30.06 -7.41
N ALA A 104 0.49 30.86 -6.73
CA ALA A 104 -0.27 30.38 -5.58
C ALA A 104 -1.26 29.27 -5.94
N ARG A 105 -1.86 29.32 -7.14
CA ARG A 105 -2.74 28.26 -7.63
C ARG A 105 -2.01 26.94 -7.85
N ARG A 106 -0.83 26.98 -8.49
CA ARG A 106 0.02 25.78 -8.66
C ARG A 106 0.50 25.23 -7.33
N ALA A 107 0.93 26.10 -6.41
CA ALA A 107 1.35 25.69 -5.08
C ALA A 107 0.22 25.01 -4.30
N LEU A 108 -1.02 25.49 -4.44
CA LEU A 108 -2.20 24.88 -3.85
C LEU A 108 -2.46 23.47 -4.43
N GLU A 109 -2.46 23.34 -5.76
CA GLU A 109 -2.70 22.05 -6.45
C GLU A 109 -1.64 21.01 -6.07
N ASP A 110 -0.37 21.42 -6.02
CA ASP A 110 0.76 20.58 -5.64
C ASP A 110 0.68 20.13 -4.16
N ALA A 111 0.33 21.05 -3.26
CA ALA A 111 0.11 20.71 -1.84
C ALA A 111 -1.07 19.74 -1.67
N VAL A 112 -2.17 19.96 -2.39
CA VAL A 112 -3.34 19.06 -2.38
C VAL A 112 -2.96 17.68 -2.90
N TYR A 113 -2.25 17.60 -4.03
CA TYR A 113 -1.78 16.33 -4.57
C TYR A 113 -0.90 15.58 -3.58
N THR A 114 0.03 16.29 -2.94
CA THR A 114 0.92 15.73 -1.91
C THR A 114 0.11 15.16 -0.75
N LEU A 115 -0.88 15.89 -0.24
CA LEU A 115 -1.75 15.42 0.85
C LEU A 115 -2.58 14.19 0.45
N CYS A 116 -3.09 14.15 -0.78
CA CYS A 116 -3.77 12.97 -1.32
C CYS A 116 -2.87 11.73 -1.33
N VAL A 117 -1.60 11.90 -1.71
CA VAL A 117 -0.61 10.81 -1.71
C VAL A 117 -0.28 10.37 -0.29
N LEU A 118 0.01 11.31 0.61
CA LEU A 118 0.38 11.00 2.00
C LEU A 118 -0.75 10.32 2.76
N MET A 119 -1.99 10.76 2.57
CA MET A 119 -3.17 10.18 3.23
C MET A 119 -3.77 8.97 2.48
N SER A 120 -3.22 8.60 1.32
CA SER A 120 -3.79 7.57 0.43
C SER A 120 -5.26 7.83 0.07
N GLN A 121 -5.65 9.10 -0.06
CA GLN A 121 -7.00 9.54 -0.36
C GLN A 121 -7.07 10.15 -1.76
N PRO A 122 -7.94 9.67 -2.66
CA PRO A 122 -8.11 10.26 -4.00
C PRO A 122 -8.91 11.57 -3.96
N ARG A 123 -9.55 11.86 -2.83
CA ARG A 123 -10.42 13.03 -2.64
C ARG A 123 -9.68 14.12 -1.87
N PRO A 124 -9.53 15.33 -2.42
CA PRO A 124 -8.72 16.38 -1.82
C PRO A 124 -9.32 16.92 -0.51
N ASP A 125 -10.65 17.02 -0.44
CA ASP A 125 -11.39 17.43 0.76
C ASP A 125 -11.17 16.45 1.92
N VAL A 126 -11.19 15.15 1.63
CA VAL A 126 -10.97 14.08 2.61
C VAL A 126 -9.50 14.01 3.01
N ALA A 127 -8.58 14.14 2.06
CA ALA A 127 -7.13 14.12 2.31
C ALA A 127 -6.70 15.25 3.27
N VAL A 128 -7.22 16.46 3.09
CA VAL A 128 -6.91 17.58 3.99
C VAL A 128 -7.49 17.34 5.39
N ALA A 129 -8.70 16.80 5.50
CA ALA A 129 -9.33 16.49 6.79
C ALA A 129 -8.57 15.40 7.56
N ASP A 130 -8.22 14.30 6.87
CA ASP A 130 -7.45 13.20 7.44
C ASP A 130 -6.05 13.67 7.86
N ALA A 131 -5.40 14.53 7.06
CA ALA A 131 -4.10 15.10 7.40
C ALA A 131 -4.15 15.98 8.66
N LEU A 132 -5.19 16.81 8.81
CA LEU A 132 -5.41 17.62 10.02
C LEU A 132 -5.65 16.75 11.26
N GLN A 133 -6.39 15.65 11.10
CA GLN A 133 -6.61 14.70 12.18
C GLN A 133 -5.31 13.95 12.54
N TYR A 134 -4.51 13.58 11.55
CA TYR A 134 -3.24 12.88 11.72
C TYR A 134 -2.25 13.70 12.56
N ILE A 135 -2.07 14.98 12.25
CA ILE A 135 -1.18 15.88 13.02
C ILE A 135 -1.72 16.22 14.42
N SER A 136 -3.01 15.99 14.68
CA SER A 136 -3.63 16.28 15.98
C SER A 136 -3.49 15.11 16.96
N VAL A 137 -3.14 13.92 16.48
CA VAL A 137 -3.06 12.66 17.25
C VAL A 137 -1.61 12.20 17.45
N GLY A 138 -0.69 12.59 16.56
CA GLY A 138 0.75 12.35 16.69
C GLY A 138 1.44 13.31 17.64
#